data_AF-A0A1W6LN57-F1
#
_entry.id   AF-A0A1W6LN57-F1
#
_cell.length_a   1.000
_cell.length_b   1.000
_cell.length_c   1.000
_cell.angle_alpha   90.00
_cell.angle_beta   90.00
_cell.angle_gamma   90.00
#
_symmetry.space_group_name_H-M   'P 1'
#
loop_
_entity.id
_entity.type
_entity.pdbx_description
1 polymer ?
#
loop_
_entity_poly.entity_id
_entity_poly.type
_entity_poly.pdbx_seq_one_letter_code
_entity_poly.pdbx_strand_id
1 'polypeptide(L)'
;MFLVKDTIEQRDELIKSLEDLDTAVAVVIAAAHFEWTLRRCILALGTNPTKEIKDEEGALYKCCGLDGYKDAWKEEVKNQTGENLAEVVSSWEEVRKAFELRNRLVHGSGGSTGKEYGRDRIDVLLKSARELTDYAEKHGKKIYGNNIVRKEKRE
;
A
#
# COMPACT_ATOMS: atom_id res chain seq x y z
N MET A 1 -1.90 -7.24 12.70
CA MET A 1 -1.62 -7.48 11.27
C MET A 1 -2.86 -8.08 10.64
N PHE A 2 -3.33 -7.52 9.52
CA PHE A 2 -4.56 -7.98 8.87
C PHE A 2 -4.42 -9.38 8.26
N LEU A 3 -5.51 -10.13 8.25
CA LEU A 3 -5.58 -11.40 7.53
C LEU A 3 -5.79 -11.14 6.04
N VAL A 4 -5.28 -12.03 5.20
CA VAL A 4 -5.43 -11.94 3.72
C VAL A 4 -6.91 -11.98 3.30
N LYS A 5 -7.75 -12.64 4.11
CA LYS A 5 -9.20 -12.77 3.90
C LYS A 5 -10.00 -11.54 4.32
N ASP A 6 -9.39 -10.61 5.05
CA ASP A 6 -10.08 -9.39 5.46
C ASP A 6 -10.35 -8.54 4.20
N THR A 7 -11.57 -8.03 4.11
CA THR A 7 -11.99 -7.06 3.09
C THR A 7 -11.39 -5.68 3.37
N ILE A 8 -11.41 -4.78 2.38
CA ILE A 8 -10.94 -3.41 2.61
C ILE A 8 -11.80 -2.69 3.66
N GLU A 9 -13.11 -2.94 3.66
CA GLU A 9 -14.06 -2.37 4.64
C GLU A 9 -13.71 -2.79 6.07
N GLN A 10 -13.46 -4.08 6.31
CA GLN A 10 -13.10 -4.59 7.62
C GLN A 10 -11.78 -3.99 8.14
N ARG A 11 -10.83 -3.71 7.24
CA ARG A 11 -9.55 -3.11 7.61
C ARG A 11 -9.70 -1.64 7.93
N ASP A 12 -10.45 -0.90 7.12
CA ASP A 12 -10.77 0.50 7.34
C ASP A 12 -11.50 0.71 8.68
N GLU A 13 -12.51 -0.13 8.97
CA GLU A 13 -13.25 -0.11 10.23
C GLU A 13 -12.32 -0.37 11.42
N LEU A 14 -11.44 -1.37 11.33
CA LEU A 14 -10.46 -1.63 12.38
C LEU A 14 -9.55 -0.41 12.59
N ILE A 15 -8.99 0.16 11.52
CA ILE A 15 -8.08 1.31 11.61
C ILE A 15 -8.78 2.50 12.25
N LYS A 16 -10.00 2.81 11.82
CA LYS A 16 -10.80 3.90 12.38
C LYS A 16 -11.13 3.67 13.86
N SER A 17 -11.42 2.44 14.26
CA SER A 17 -11.66 2.11 15.68
C SER A 17 -10.42 2.34 16.57
N LEU A 18 -9.22 2.29 15.99
CA LEU A 18 -7.98 2.56 16.71
C LEU A 18 -7.72 4.07 16.88
N GLU A 19 -8.32 4.95 16.08
CA GLU A 19 -8.09 6.40 16.14
C GLU A 19 -8.39 6.99 17.52
N ASP A 20 -9.47 6.51 18.15
CA ASP A 20 -9.93 6.98 19.45
C ASP A 20 -9.17 6.33 20.62
N LEU A 21 -8.52 5.19 20.39
CA LEU A 21 -7.70 4.52 21.39
C LEU A 21 -6.27 5.08 21.39
N ASP A 22 -5.64 5.10 20.21
CA ASP A 22 -4.29 5.60 20.00
C ASP A 22 -4.09 5.98 18.52
N THR A 23 -4.13 7.28 18.25
CA THR A 23 -3.95 7.83 16.90
C THR A 23 -2.58 7.49 16.30
N ALA A 24 -1.52 7.37 17.11
CA ALA A 24 -0.19 7.02 16.59
C ALA A 24 -0.17 5.56 16.11
N VAL A 25 -0.77 4.65 16.89
CA VAL A 25 -0.95 3.26 16.46
C VAL A 25 -1.80 3.18 15.20
N ALA A 26 -2.92 3.91 15.16
CA ALA A 26 -3.80 3.93 13.99
C ALA A 26 -3.07 4.39 12.71
N VAL A 27 -2.22 5.43 12.78
CA VAL A 27 -1.36 5.86 11.66
C VAL A 27 -0.43 4.74 11.19
N VAL A 28 0.24 4.04 12.12
CA VAL A 28 1.17 2.96 11.77
C VAL A 28 0.44 1.80 11.11
N ILE A 29 -0.73 1.41 11.62
CA ILE A 29 -1.55 0.35 11.04
C ILE A 29 -2.11 0.76 9.66
N ALA A 30 -2.53 2.02 9.49
CA ALA A 30 -2.97 2.56 8.20
C ALA A 30 -1.84 2.55 7.16
N ALA A 31 -0.62 2.91 7.55
CA ALA A 31 0.53 2.87 6.64
C ALA A 31 0.85 1.43 6.22
N ALA A 32 0.86 0.50 7.16
CA ALA A 32 1.05 -0.93 6.86
C ALA A 32 -0.06 -1.47 5.95
N HIS A 33 -1.30 -1.00 6.13
CA HIS A 33 -2.42 -1.34 5.24
C HIS A 33 -2.18 -0.87 3.81
N PHE A 34 -1.77 0.38 3.64
CA PHE A 34 -1.43 0.96 2.34
C PHE A 34 -0.28 0.19 1.66
N GLU A 35 0.85 -0.04 2.37
CA GLU A 35 1.99 -0.79 1.80
C GLU A 35 1.59 -2.19 1.36
N TRP A 36 0.79 -2.88 2.18
CA TRP A 36 0.30 -4.21 1.86
C TRP A 36 -0.56 -4.19 0.59
N THR A 37 -1.44 -3.19 0.47
CA THR A 37 -2.35 -3.02 -0.68
C THR A 37 -1.55 -2.76 -1.95
N LEU A 38 -0.57 -1.85 -1.88
CA LEU A 38 0.32 -1.53 -2.98
C LEU A 38 1.14 -2.75 -3.45
N ARG A 39 1.72 -3.52 -2.51
CA ARG A 39 2.40 -4.78 -2.86
C ARG A 39 1.48 -5.75 -3.57
N ARG A 40 0.23 -5.88 -3.12
CA ARG A 40 -0.75 -6.78 -3.73
C ARG A 40 -1.14 -6.32 -5.13
N CYS A 41 -1.28 -5.01 -5.36
CA CYS A 41 -1.47 -4.45 -6.69
C CYS A 41 -0.29 -4.78 -7.61
N ILE A 42 0.95 -4.56 -7.17
CA ILE A 42 2.15 -4.90 -7.96
C ILE A 42 2.17 -6.39 -8.32
N LEU A 43 1.90 -7.28 -7.36
CA LEU A 43 1.86 -8.72 -7.64
C LEU A 43 0.73 -9.13 -8.60
N ALA A 44 -0.44 -8.49 -8.49
CA ALA A 44 -1.59 -8.79 -9.32
C ALA A 44 -1.49 -8.21 -10.73
N LEU A 45 -0.88 -7.03 -10.87
CA LEU A 45 -0.80 -6.28 -12.11
C LEU A 45 0.54 -6.42 -12.83
N GLY A 46 1.59 -6.91 -12.15
CA GLY A 46 2.94 -6.95 -12.68
C GLY A 46 3.09 -7.76 -13.98
N THR A 47 4.23 -7.65 -14.64
CA THR A 47 4.60 -8.38 -15.87
C THR A 47 5.21 -9.74 -15.58
N ASN A 48 6.01 -9.86 -14.52
CA ASN A 48 6.75 -11.08 -14.20
C ASN A 48 6.01 -12.02 -13.21
N PRO A 49 6.20 -13.35 -13.30
CA PRO A 49 5.63 -14.29 -12.34
C PRO A 49 5.80 -13.85 -10.88
N THR A 50 4.79 -14.09 -10.05
CA THR A 50 4.79 -13.62 -8.65
C THR A 50 5.95 -14.15 -7.81
N LYS A 51 6.56 -15.27 -8.23
CA LYS A 51 7.78 -15.81 -7.62
C LYS A 51 8.97 -14.92 -7.93
N GLU A 52 9.14 -14.52 -9.19
CA GLU A 52 10.23 -13.66 -9.66
C GLU A 52 10.14 -12.26 -9.07
N ILE A 53 8.94 -11.66 -9.02
CA ILE A 53 8.74 -10.34 -8.39
C ILE A 53 9.23 -10.33 -6.93
N LYS A 54 9.12 -11.45 -6.22
CA LYS A 54 9.47 -11.59 -4.79
C LYS A 54 10.87 -12.15 -4.54
N ASP A 55 11.54 -12.63 -5.58
CA ASP A 55 12.87 -13.24 -5.50
C ASP A 55 13.93 -12.21 -5.10
N GLU A 56 15.12 -12.64 -4.69
CA GLU A 56 16.22 -11.80 -4.23
C GLU A 56 16.63 -10.71 -5.23
N GLU A 57 16.44 -10.98 -6.52
CA GLU A 57 16.68 -10.05 -7.62
C GLU A 57 15.41 -9.28 -8.05
N GLY A 58 14.25 -9.66 -7.53
CA GLY A 58 12.95 -9.13 -7.91
C GLY A 58 12.62 -7.77 -7.33
N ALA A 59 11.75 -7.06 -8.06
CA ALA A 59 11.31 -5.70 -7.75
C ALA A 59 10.83 -5.49 -6.30
N LEU A 60 10.19 -6.50 -5.69
CA LEU A 60 9.66 -6.39 -4.32
C LEU A 60 10.62 -6.88 -3.22
N TYR A 61 11.72 -7.56 -3.51
CA TYR A 61 12.63 -8.02 -2.45
C TYR A 61 13.47 -6.88 -1.88
N LYS A 62 14.01 -6.03 -2.76
CA LYS A 62 14.80 -4.85 -2.38
C LYS A 62 13.96 -3.59 -2.20
N CYS A 63 12.63 -3.70 -2.29
CA CYS A 63 11.73 -2.57 -2.17
C CYS A 63 11.68 -2.04 -0.73
N CYS A 64 12.25 -0.86 -0.52
CA CYS A 64 12.22 -0.14 0.75
C CYS A 64 11.63 1.27 0.57
N GLY A 65 10.67 1.61 1.44
CA GLY A 65 10.00 2.91 1.41
C GLY A 65 9.20 3.19 0.14
N LEU A 66 8.67 4.42 0.07
CA LEU A 66 7.78 4.83 -1.02
C LEU A 66 8.48 4.94 -2.38
N ASP A 67 9.75 5.34 -2.41
CA ASP A 67 10.49 5.44 -3.67
C ASP A 67 10.81 4.04 -4.23
N GLY A 68 11.16 3.07 -3.37
CA GLY A 68 11.30 1.67 -3.78
C GLY A 68 10.02 1.10 -4.39
N TYR A 69 8.84 1.48 -3.86
CA TYR A 69 7.58 1.10 -4.46
C TYR A 69 7.30 1.76 -5.81
N LYS A 70 7.76 3.01 -6.03
CA LYS A 70 7.68 3.64 -7.35
C LYS A 70 8.52 2.89 -8.38
N ASP A 71 9.73 2.49 -7.99
CA ASP A 71 10.62 1.75 -8.88
C ASP A 71 10.03 0.37 -9.21
N ALA A 72 9.53 -0.35 -8.20
CA ALA A 72 8.86 -1.62 -8.41
C ALA A 72 7.60 -1.49 -9.28
N TRP A 73 6.81 -0.43 -9.10
CA TRP A 73 5.66 -0.15 -9.95
C TRP A 73 6.08 0.14 -11.40
N LYS A 74 7.15 0.90 -11.60
CA LYS A 74 7.66 1.23 -12.93
C LYS A 74 8.13 -0.02 -13.67
N GLU A 75 8.83 -0.90 -12.98
CA GLU A 75 9.33 -2.16 -13.54
C GLU A 75 8.19 -3.12 -13.91
N GLU A 76 7.26 -3.33 -12.99
CA GLU A 76 6.26 -4.39 -13.10
C GLU A 76 4.94 -3.93 -13.74
N VAL A 77 4.45 -2.72 -13.42
CA VAL A 77 3.06 -2.32 -13.71
C VAL A 77 2.98 -1.26 -14.80
N LYS A 78 3.86 -0.25 -14.77
CA LYS A 78 3.79 0.89 -15.70
C LYS A 78 3.91 0.46 -17.16
N ASN A 79 4.81 -0.48 -17.46
CA ASN A 79 5.01 -0.92 -18.84
C ASN A 79 3.76 -1.55 -19.46
N GLN A 80 2.87 -2.13 -18.64
CA GLN A 80 1.60 -2.70 -19.13
C GLN A 80 0.45 -1.70 -19.16
N THR A 81 0.43 -0.79 -18.19
CA THR A 81 -0.74 0.08 -17.97
C THR A 81 -0.56 1.50 -18.51
N GLY A 82 0.69 1.92 -18.75
CA GLY A 82 1.06 3.28 -19.13
C GLY A 82 1.11 4.26 -17.96
N GLU A 83 0.51 3.93 -16.81
CA GLU A 83 0.32 4.84 -15.68
C GLU A 83 1.39 4.65 -14.60
N ASN A 84 1.95 5.76 -14.11
CA ASN A 84 2.84 5.79 -12.96
C ASN A 84 2.04 5.71 -11.67
N LEU A 85 2.69 5.24 -10.59
CA LEU A 85 2.05 5.14 -9.28
C LEU A 85 1.46 6.47 -8.76
N ALA A 86 2.11 7.60 -9.03
CA ALA A 86 1.64 8.92 -8.63
C ALA A 86 0.46 9.45 -9.48
N GLU A 87 0.19 8.84 -10.63
CA GLU A 87 -1.00 9.12 -11.44
C GLU A 87 -2.19 8.31 -10.93
N VAL A 88 -1.94 7.09 -10.42
CA VAL A 88 -2.96 6.20 -9.83
C VAL A 88 -3.38 6.66 -8.43
N VAL A 89 -2.42 7.06 -7.60
CA VAL A 89 -2.69 7.57 -6.24
C VAL A 89 -2.71 9.09 -6.27
N SER A 90 -3.92 9.66 -6.30
CA SER A 90 -4.12 11.10 -6.50
C SER A 90 -3.45 11.96 -5.42
N SER A 91 -3.33 11.40 -4.21
CA SER A 91 -2.86 12.08 -3.01
C SER A 91 -1.42 11.68 -2.65
N TRP A 92 -0.60 11.32 -3.65
CA TRP A 92 0.73 10.74 -3.43
C TRP A 92 1.65 11.57 -2.51
N GLU A 93 1.68 12.89 -2.68
CA GLU A 93 2.52 13.76 -1.83
C GLU A 93 2.01 13.82 -0.38
N GLU A 94 0.70 13.68 -0.15
CA GLU A 94 0.14 13.55 1.20
C GLU A 94 0.45 12.17 1.80
N VAL A 95 0.49 11.11 0.98
CA VAL A 95 0.98 9.80 1.41
C VAL A 95 2.43 9.88 1.86
N ARG A 96 3.29 10.63 1.16
CA ARG A 96 4.69 10.84 1.61
C ARG A 96 4.74 11.46 3.01
N LYS A 97 3.96 12.52 3.26
CA LYS A 97 3.88 13.15 4.60
C LYS A 97 3.35 12.18 5.66
N ALA A 98 2.39 11.32 5.31
CA ALA A 98 1.91 10.27 6.21
C ALA A 98 3.01 9.26 6.56
N PHE A 99 3.87 8.90 5.60
CA PHE A 99 5.02 8.02 5.83
C PHE A 99 6.14 8.69 6.63
N GLU A 100 6.35 9.99 6.47
CA GLU A 100 7.26 10.76 7.33
C GLU A 100 6.80 10.70 8.80
N LEU A 101 5.50 10.89 9.05
CA LEU A 101 4.93 10.72 10.38
C LEU A 101 5.13 9.30 10.89
N ARG A 102 4.77 8.27 10.09
CA ARG A 102 4.97 6.86 10.45
C ARG A 102 6.43 6.56 10.79
N ASN A 103 7.39 7.08 10.02
CA ASN A 103 8.81 6.85 10.24
C ASN A 103 9.28 7.47 11.56
N ARG A 104 8.82 8.70 11.88
CA ARG A 104 9.08 9.31 13.18
C ARG A 104 8.55 8.47 14.34
N LEU A 105 7.31 7.97 14.22
CA LEU A 105 6.66 7.14 15.22
C LEU A 105 7.40 5.81 15.42
N VAL A 106 7.72 5.11 14.33
CA VAL A 106 8.36 3.78 14.38
C VAL A 106 9.83 3.85 14.80
N HIS A 107 10.57 4.89 14.38
CA HIS A 107 11.98 5.07 14.76
C HIS A 107 12.15 5.80 16.11
N GLY A 108 11.06 6.16 16.79
CA GLY A 108 11.09 6.77 18.11
C GLY A 108 11.60 8.21 18.15
N SER A 109 11.73 8.89 17.01
CA SER A 109 12.08 10.32 16.97
C SER A 109 10.89 11.23 17.29
N GLY A 110 9.67 10.67 17.34
CA GLY A 110 8.51 11.27 17.99
C GLY A 110 7.59 10.17 18.52
N GLY A 111 7.20 10.23 19.80
CA GLY A 111 6.42 9.17 20.45
C GLY A 111 4.89 9.30 20.33
N SER A 112 4.40 10.39 19.74
CA SER A 112 2.96 10.64 19.59
C SER A 112 2.67 11.56 18.41
N THR A 113 1.38 11.75 18.12
CA THR A 113 0.87 12.68 17.11
C THR A 113 -0.37 13.38 17.64
N GLY A 114 -0.63 14.61 17.16
CA GLY A 114 -1.89 15.29 17.45
C GLY A 114 -3.07 14.55 16.80
N LYS A 115 -4.22 14.52 17.47
CA LYS A 115 -5.40 13.74 17.02
C LYS A 115 -5.84 14.12 15.61
N GLU A 116 -6.05 15.41 15.35
CA GLU A 116 -6.46 15.92 14.02
C GLU A 116 -5.39 15.65 12.96
N TYR A 117 -4.14 16.00 13.27
CA TYR A 117 -3.03 15.76 12.35
C TYR A 117 -2.91 14.28 11.97
N GLY A 118 -2.98 13.37 12.94
CA GLY A 118 -2.94 11.93 12.68
C GLY A 118 -4.14 11.42 11.89
N ARG A 119 -5.36 11.88 12.20
CA ARG A 119 -6.58 11.52 11.47
C ARG A 119 -6.49 11.85 9.98
N ASP A 120 -6.04 13.05 9.62
CA ASP A 120 -5.88 13.41 8.21
C ASP A 120 -4.95 12.43 7.46
N ARG A 121 -3.88 11.95 8.12
CA ARG A 121 -2.90 11.04 7.51
C ARG A 121 -3.47 9.64 7.38
N ILE A 122 -4.28 9.22 8.35
CA ILE A 122 -5.03 7.96 8.28
C ILE A 122 -6.00 8.01 7.10
N ASP A 123 -6.82 9.07 6.99
CA ASP A 123 -7.79 9.22 5.91
C ASP A 123 -7.12 9.21 4.52
N VAL A 124 -5.98 9.91 4.37
CA VAL A 124 -5.18 9.89 3.14
C VAL A 124 -4.71 8.47 2.80
N LEU A 125 -4.21 7.72 3.78
CA LEU A 125 -3.71 6.35 3.56
C LEU A 125 -4.84 5.38 3.20
N LEU A 126 -5.98 5.46 3.88
CA LEU A 126 -7.17 4.65 3.58
C LEU A 126 -7.72 4.96 2.18
N LYS A 127 -7.89 6.24 1.86
CA LYS A 127 -8.31 6.69 0.53
C LYS A 127 -7.37 6.17 -0.55
N SER A 128 -6.05 6.32 -0.36
CA SER A 128 -5.04 5.89 -1.33
C SER A 128 -5.01 4.36 -1.50
N ALA A 129 -5.29 3.60 -0.43
CA ALA A 129 -5.45 2.15 -0.52
C ALA A 129 -6.69 1.77 -1.36
N ARG A 130 -7.80 2.50 -1.22
CA ARG A 130 -8.99 2.33 -2.07
C ARG A 130 -8.69 2.66 -3.53
N GLU A 131 -8.02 3.76 -3.83
CA GLU A 131 -7.61 4.11 -5.20
C GLU A 131 -6.80 2.99 -5.88
N LEU A 132 -5.84 2.40 -5.16
CA LEU A 132 -5.07 1.25 -5.65
C LEU A 132 -5.93 0.00 -5.90
N THR A 133 -6.93 -0.20 -5.05
CA THR A 133 -7.86 -1.33 -5.14
C THR A 133 -8.76 -1.19 -6.36
N ASP A 134 -9.41 -0.03 -6.49
CA ASP A 134 -10.26 0.31 -7.63
C ASP A 134 -9.47 0.23 -8.94
N TYR A 135 -8.22 0.67 -8.93
CA TYR A 135 -7.33 0.56 -10.08
C TYR A 135 -7.03 -0.89 -10.48
N ALA A 136 -6.76 -1.76 -9.51
CA ALA A 136 -6.56 -3.19 -9.77
C ALA A 136 -7.85 -3.84 -10.31
N GLU A 137 -9.01 -3.47 -9.75
CA GLU A 137 -10.31 -3.98 -10.18
C GLU A 137 -10.69 -3.53 -11.59
N LYS A 138 -10.39 -2.27 -11.96
CA LYS A 138 -10.52 -1.76 -13.34
C LYS A 138 -9.72 -2.60 -14.34
N HIS A 139 -8.61 -3.21 -13.91
CA HIS A 139 -7.79 -4.13 -14.70
C HIS A 139 -8.18 -5.61 -14.51
N GLY A 140 -9.37 -5.87 -13.96
CA GLY A 140 -9.92 -7.22 -13.75
C GLY A 140 -9.16 -8.03 -12.70
N LYS A 141 -8.49 -7.38 -11.73
CA LYS A 141 -7.74 -8.05 -10.67
C LYS A 141 -8.33 -7.75 -9.30
N LYS A 142 -8.61 -8.82 -8.56
CA LYS A 142 -9.01 -8.74 -7.16
C LYS A 142 -7.80 -8.92 -6.25
N ILE A 143 -7.50 -7.93 -5.42
CA ILE A 143 -6.33 -7.94 -4.53
C ILE A 143 -6.64 -8.29 -3.07
N TYR A 144 -7.91 -8.33 -2.66
CA TYR A 144 -8.36 -8.83 -1.35
C TYR A 144 -8.93 -10.25 -1.45
N GLY A 145 -8.76 -11.05 -0.40
CA GLY A 145 -9.10 -12.47 -0.40
C GLY A 145 -8.00 -13.40 -0.96
N ASN A 146 -8.34 -14.68 -1.11
CA ASN A 146 -7.47 -15.72 -1.70
C ASN A 146 -7.59 -15.70 -3.23
N ASN A 147 -6.59 -15.95 -4.08
CA ASN A 147 -5.14 -16.10 -3.92
C ASN A 147 -4.47 -15.37 -5.10
N ILE A 148 -3.39 -14.63 -4.86
CA ILE A 148 -2.50 -14.20 -5.95
C ILE A 148 -1.51 -15.34 -6.18
N VAL A 149 -1.75 -16.15 -7.22
CA VAL A 149 -0.78 -17.11 -7.76
C VAL A 149 -0.66 -16.84 -9.24
N ARG A 150 0.56 -16.49 -9.66
CA ARG A 150 0.86 -16.20 -11.05
C ARG A 150 2.17 -16.86 -11.44
N LYS A 151 2.06 -17.81 -12.37
CA LYS A 151 3.15 -18.73 -12.76
C LYS A 151 3.84 -18.32 -14.06
N GLU A 152 3.17 -17.53 -14.89
CA GLU A 152 3.64 -17.16 -16.23
C GLU A 152 3.77 -15.63 -16.37
N LYS A 153 4.68 -15.23 -17.25
CA LYS A 153 4.92 -13.86 -17.65
C LYS A 153 3.79 -13.39 -18.56
N ARG A 154 3.45 -12.11 -18.49
CA ARG A 154 2.50 -11.49 -19.43
C ARG A 154 3.26 -10.93 -20.63
N GLU A 155 2.74 -11.24 -21.81
CA GLU A 155 3.17 -10.66 -23.10
C GLU A 155 2.79 -9.18 -23.19
#